data_AF-A0A917K673-F1
#
_entry.id   AF-A0A917K673-F1
#
_cell.length_a   1.000
_cell.length_b   1.000
_cell.length_c   1.000
_cell.angle_alpha   90.00
_cell.angle_beta   90.00
_cell.angle_gamma   90.00
#
_symmetry.space_group_name_H-M   'P 1'
#
loop_
_entity.id
_entity.type
_entity.pdbx_description
1 polymer ?
#
loop_
_entity_poly.entity_id
_entity_poly.type
_entity_poly.pdbx_seq_one_letter_code
_entity_poly.pdbx_strand_id
1 'polypeptide(L)'
;MSLTIGAHRFPGRSRSNAISSSGPSLVLDVPVVGQVRSMDCWYAAACMVAYYQEAGPRLGLPREWNADSGIVEQDFPRLAAVEGLEPVPLPTGAHTATNWDIFRWLVQYGPIWAVGDWYGFGHAIVLTGIEGDTLHINDPDDQQGGDDGRRGTETVAWFNSHLFWDWDRCMMYKPAK
;
A
#
# COMPACT_ATOMS: atom_id res chain seq x y z
N MET A 1 12.02 -23.28 75.42
CA MET A 1 11.28 -24.10 74.44
C MET A 1 11.39 -23.41 73.09
N SER A 2 12.01 -24.09 72.14
CA SER A 2 12.28 -23.61 70.78
C SER A 2 11.03 -23.76 69.91
N LEU A 3 10.76 -22.79 69.03
CA LEU A 3 9.96 -22.96 67.82
C LEU A 3 10.36 -21.87 66.81
N THR A 4 11.15 -22.28 65.82
CA THR A 4 11.43 -21.58 64.57
C THR A 4 10.35 -21.95 63.55
N ILE A 5 9.83 -20.99 62.78
CA ILE A 5 9.23 -21.03 61.42
C ILE A 5 8.78 -19.57 61.18
N GLY A 6 8.96 -18.87 60.07
CA GLY A 6 9.46 -19.15 58.73
C GLY A 6 9.35 -17.82 57.95
N ALA A 7 10.23 -17.61 56.98
CA ALA A 7 10.34 -16.38 56.23
C ALA A 7 9.13 -16.10 55.33
N HIS A 8 8.63 -14.86 55.32
CA HIS A 8 7.91 -14.31 54.17
C HIS A 8 8.57 -13.02 53.71
N ARG A 9 9.46 -13.18 52.72
CA ARG A 9 9.87 -12.10 51.82
C ARG A 9 8.65 -11.72 50.99
N PHE A 10 8.24 -10.46 51.05
CA PHE A 10 7.35 -9.88 50.04
C PHE A 10 8.17 -9.74 48.74
N PRO A 11 7.81 -10.42 47.65
CA PRO A 11 8.41 -10.11 46.37
C PRO A 11 7.85 -8.75 45.93
N GLY A 12 8.77 -7.79 45.74
CA GLY A 12 8.50 -6.55 45.06
C GLY A 12 7.77 -6.83 43.76
N ARG A 13 6.61 -6.19 43.61
CA ARG A 13 5.81 -6.19 42.38
C ARG A 13 6.72 -5.70 41.26
N SER A 14 7.22 -6.63 40.45
CA SER A 14 7.85 -6.32 39.17
C SER A 14 6.85 -5.49 38.40
N ARG A 15 7.15 -4.21 38.20
CA ARG A 15 6.46 -3.40 37.20
C ARG A 15 6.96 -3.92 35.87
N SER A 16 6.26 -4.92 35.34
CA SER A 16 6.32 -5.26 33.93
C SER A 16 5.87 -4.00 33.18
N ASN A 17 6.83 -3.18 32.76
CA ASN A 17 6.65 -2.31 31.61
C ASN A 17 6.52 -3.23 30.40
N ALA A 18 5.34 -3.83 30.23
CA ALA A 18 4.92 -4.31 28.94
C ALA A 18 4.67 -3.05 28.11
N ILE A 19 5.72 -2.59 27.43
CA ILE A 19 5.55 -1.77 26.24
C ILE A 19 4.68 -2.65 25.35
N SER A 20 3.39 -2.31 25.23
CA SER A 20 2.58 -2.82 24.14
C SER A 20 3.20 -2.24 22.88
N SER A 21 4.10 -3.02 22.27
CA SER A 21 4.75 -2.70 21.01
C SER A 21 3.80 -3.01 19.85
N SER A 22 2.57 -2.49 19.91
CA SER A 22 1.70 -2.50 18.75
C SER A 22 2.43 -1.69 17.67
N GLY A 23 2.82 -2.34 16.58
CA GLY A 23 3.44 -1.68 15.43
C GLY A 23 2.54 -0.61 14.81
N PRO A 24 2.95 0.02 13.70
CA PRO A 24 2.13 1.04 13.06
C PRO A 24 0.75 0.47 12.68
N SER A 25 -0.31 1.27 12.83
CA SER A 25 -1.68 0.86 12.45
C SER A 25 -2.43 2.03 11.82
N LEU A 26 -2.88 1.85 10.58
CA LEU A 26 -3.72 2.76 9.82
C LEU A 26 -4.42 1.96 8.72
N VAL A 27 -5.74 2.11 8.56
CA VAL A 27 -6.49 1.59 7.41
C VAL A 27 -7.35 2.72 6.86
N LEU A 28 -7.23 2.97 5.56
CA LEU A 28 -7.94 4.00 4.84
C LEU A 28 -9.17 3.40 4.15
N ASP A 29 -10.30 4.10 4.20
CA ASP A 29 -11.51 3.71 3.48
C ASP A 29 -11.40 4.14 2.00
N VAL A 30 -10.69 3.33 1.21
CA VAL A 30 -10.43 3.59 -0.21
C VAL A 30 -11.42 2.79 -1.05
N PRO A 31 -12.15 3.42 -2.00
CA PRO A 31 -13.05 2.70 -2.89
C PRO A 31 -12.28 1.65 -3.69
N VAL A 32 -12.87 0.47 -3.87
CA VAL A 32 -12.33 -0.54 -4.79
C VAL A 32 -12.87 -0.23 -6.17
N VAL A 33 -11.99 -0.24 -7.17
CA VAL A 33 -12.34 -0.16 -8.59
C VAL A 33 -11.68 -1.34 -9.26
N GLY A 34 -12.50 -2.21 -9.86
CA GLY A 34 -11.99 -3.32 -10.66
C GLY A 34 -11.50 -2.84 -12.02
N GLN A 35 -10.56 -3.60 -12.58
CA GLN A 35 -10.12 -3.41 -13.95
C GLN A 35 -11.22 -3.93 -14.89
N VAL A 36 -11.60 -3.16 -15.91
CA VAL A 36 -12.70 -3.51 -16.84
C VAL A 36 -12.17 -4.21 -18.09
N ARG A 37 -10.86 -4.12 -18.30
CA ARG A 37 -10.15 -4.77 -19.39
C ARG A 37 -9.06 -5.67 -18.80
N SER A 38 -8.36 -6.42 -19.63
CA SER A 38 -7.35 -7.34 -19.11
C SER A 38 -6.08 -6.62 -18.67
N MET A 39 -5.80 -5.43 -19.21
CA MET A 39 -4.52 -4.74 -19.01
C MET A 39 -4.65 -3.31 -18.45
N ASP A 40 -5.80 -2.94 -17.90
CA ASP A 40 -6.09 -1.59 -17.37
C ASP A 40 -5.97 -1.48 -15.83
N CYS A 41 -5.28 -2.42 -15.17
CA CYS A 41 -5.00 -2.34 -13.73
C CYS A 41 -4.41 -0.99 -13.30
N TRP A 42 -3.54 -0.42 -14.15
CA TRP A 42 -2.95 0.91 -13.95
C TRP A 42 -4.01 2.02 -13.83
N TYR A 43 -5.06 1.95 -14.65
CA TYR A 43 -6.14 2.93 -14.69
C TYR A 43 -7.08 2.76 -13.50
N ALA A 44 -7.50 1.52 -13.22
CA ALA A 44 -8.35 1.21 -12.09
C ALA A 44 -7.69 1.64 -10.77
N ALA A 45 -6.39 1.34 -10.59
CA ALA A 45 -5.64 1.80 -9.43
C ALA A 45 -5.52 3.34 -9.39
N ALA A 46 -5.33 4.02 -10.52
CA ALA A 46 -5.33 5.48 -10.57
C ALA A 46 -6.70 6.07 -10.17
N CYS A 47 -7.79 5.43 -10.57
CA CYS A 47 -9.14 5.78 -10.13
C CYS A 47 -9.29 5.65 -8.61
N MET A 48 -8.81 4.56 -8.00
CA MET A 48 -8.92 4.35 -6.56
C MET A 48 -8.23 5.45 -5.74
N VAL A 49 -6.98 5.80 -6.07
CA VAL A 49 -6.28 6.89 -5.36
C VAL A 49 -6.91 8.25 -5.61
N ALA A 50 -7.44 8.49 -6.81
CA ALA A 50 -8.13 9.73 -7.14
C ALA A 50 -9.48 9.87 -6.43
N TYR A 51 -10.30 8.82 -6.41
CA TYR A 51 -11.63 8.81 -5.79
C TYR A 51 -11.59 8.91 -4.28
N TYR A 52 -10.47 8.55 -3.65
CA TYR A 52 -10.23 8.85 -2.25
C TYR A 52 -10.19 10.37 -1.97
N GLN A 53 -9.72 11.18 -2.92
CA GLN A 53 -9.58 12.63 -2.78
C GLN A 53 -10.74 13.42 -3.40
N GLU A 54 -11.23 12.98 -4.56
CA GLU A 54 -12.23 13.71 -5.33
C GLU A 54 -13.09 12.80 -6.22
N ALA A 55 -14.38 13.14 -6.32
CA ALA A 55 -15.26 12.54 -7.33
C ALA A 55 -15.01 13.14 -8.72
N GLY A 56 -15.33 12.38 -9.76
CA GLY A 56 -15.39 12.87 -11.14
C GLY A 56 -14.65 11.98 -12.13
N PRO A 57 -14.90 12.16 -13.44
CA PRO A 57 -14.34 11.30 -14.48
C PRO A 57 -12.81 11.31 -14.45
N ARG A 58 -12.21 10.17 -14.78
CA ARG A 58 -10.76 10.01 -14.96
C ARG A 58 -10.44 9.95 -16.45
N LEU A 59 -9.27 10.45 -16.84
CA LEU A 59 -8.90 10.57 -18.25
C LEU A 59 -8.09 9.35 -18.71
N GLY A 60 -7.21 8.88 -17.84
CA GLY A 60 -6.23 7.84 -18.09
C GLY A 60 -5.34 8.17 -19.28
N LEU A 61 -4.85 7.11 -19.89
CA LEU A 61 -4.16 7.11 -21.17
C LEU A 61 -5.06 6.47 -22.23
N PRO A 62 -5.80 7.26 -23.03
CA PRO A 62 -6.82 6.72 -23.93
C PRO A 62 -6.29 5.76 -24.99
N ARG A 63 -5.03 5.92 -25.43
CA ARG A 63 -4.43 5.06 -26.44
C ARG A 63 -4.22 3.65 -25.88
N GLU A 64 -3.64 3.56 -24.69
CA GLU A 64 -3.32 2.32 -23.99
C GLU A 64 -4.61 1.65 -23.50
N TRP A 65 -5.57 2.44 -23.00
CA TRP A 65 -6.92 1.97 -22.68
C TRP A 65 -7.63 1.33 -23.87
N ASN A 66 -7.67 2.02 -25.02
CA ASN A 66 -8.34 1.52 -26.22
C ASN A 66 -7.64 0.31 -26.83
N ALA A 67 -6.33 0.19 -26.64
CA ALA A 67 -5.54 -0.94 -27.10
C ALA A 67 -5.61 -2.16 -26.16
N ASP A 68 -6.22 -2.03 -24.97
CA ASP A 68 -6.13 -3.00 -23.89
C ASP A 68 -4.67 -3.40 -23.62
N SER A 69 -3.82 -2.39 -23.44
CA SER A 69 -2.40 -2.58 -23.18
C SER A 69 -2.02 -2.05 -21.81
N GLY A 70 -1.08 -2.76 -21.17
CA GLY A 70 -0.42 -2.26 -19.97
C GLY A 70 0.43 -1.05 -20.29
N ILE A 71 0.90 -0.39 -19.23
CA ILE A 71 1.81 0.75 -19.33
C ILE A 71 3.20 0.34 -18.86
N VAL A 72 4.22 0.99 -19.39
CA VAL A 72 5.62 0.81 -18.99
C VAL A 72 6.15 2.03 -18.24
N GLU A 73 7.33 1.93 -17.63
CA GLU A 73 7.94 3.01 -16.85
C GLU A 73 7.92 4.37 -17.57
N GLN A 74 8.17 4.38 -18.88
CA GLN A 74 8.19 5.60 -19.69
C GLN A 74 6.83 6.31 -19.78
N ASP A 75 5.73 5.61 -19.53
CA ASP A 75 4.36 6.15 -19.56
C ASP A 75 3.97 6.79 -18.22
N PHE A 76 4.66 6.46 -17.12
CA PHE A 76 4.27 6.90 -15.77
C PHE A 76 4.29 8.43 -15.60
N PRO A 77 5.28 9.18 -16.13
CA PRO A 77 5.22 10.64 -16.09
C PRO A 77 3.99 11.20 -16.81
N ARG A 78 3.55 10.56 -17.89
CA ARG A 78 2.36 10.98 -18.62
C ARG A 78 1.09 10.66 -17.83
N LEU A 79 0.98 9.45 -17.26
CA LEU A 79 -0.13 9.07 -16.37
C LEU A 79 -0.23 10.05 -15.19
N ALA A 80 0.89 10.32 -14.53
CA ALA A 80 0.97 11.25 -13.41
C ALA A 80 0.47 12.64 -13.79
N ALA A 81 0.90 13.16 -14.95
CA ALA A 81 0.50 14.49 -15.40
C ALA A 81 -1.00 14.59 -15.72
N VAL A 82 -1.60 13.56 -16.35
CA VAL A 82 -3.03 13.61 -16.74
C VAL A 82 -3.97 13.35 -15.57
N GLU A 83 -3.56 12.52 -14.60
CA GLU A 83 -4.35 12.21 -13.41
C GLU A 83 -4.03 13.14 -12.23
N GLY A 84 -3.02 14.00 -12.37
CA GLY A 84 -2.53 14.86 -11.30
C GLY A 84 -2.00 14.07 -10.12
N LEU A 85 -1.24 13.00 -10.39
CA LEU A 85 -0.54 12.20 -9.39
C LEU A 85 0.87 12.73 -9.18
N GLU A 86 1.41 12.49 -7.99
CA GLU A 86 2.78 12.81 -7.61
C GLU A 86 3.53 11.55 -7.16
N PRO A 87 4.84 11.44 -7.43
CA PRO A 87 5.63 10.31 -6.95
C PRO A 87 5.78 10.36 -5.43
N VAL A 88 5.71 9.21 -4.77
CA VAL A 88 6.15 9.09 -3.38
C VAL A 88 7.67 9.31 -3.33
N PRO A 89 8.19 10.28 -2.56
CA PRO A 89 9.64 10.50 -2.48
C PRO A 89 10.36 9.32 -1.86
N LEU A 90 11.24 8.69 -2.64
CA LEU A 90 12.10 7.60 -2.21
C LEU A 90 13.56 8.08 -2.11
N PRO A 91 14.34 7.62 -1.11
CA PRO A 91 15.79 7.79 -1.14
C PRO A 91 16.38 7.15 -2.39
N THR A 92 17.39 7.80 -2.98
CA THR A 92 18.10 7.24 -4.15
C THR A 92 18.67 5.86 -3.83
N GLY A 93 18.31 4.86 -4.64
CA GLY A 93 18.75 3.47 -4.45
C GLY A 93 18.07 2.73 -3.29
N ALA A 94 16.91 3.20 -2.82
CA ALA A 94 16.10 2.45 -1.86
C ALA A 94 15.56 1.18 -2.53
N HIS A 95 15.80 0.02 -1.90
CA HIS A 95 15.25 -1.29 -2.32
C HIS A 95 14.46 -1.97 -1.19
N THR A 96 14.13 -1.22 -0.15
CA THR A 96 13.37 -1.73 0.99
C THR A 96 12.73 -0.58 1.75
N ALA A 97 11.57 -0.87 2.35
CA ALA A 97 10.87 -0.03 3.30
C ALA A 97 10.57 -0.83 4.57
N THR A 98 10.65 -0.15 5.71
CA THR A 98 10.12 -0.65 6.97
C THR A 98 8.60 -0.44 7.02
N ASN A 99 7.93 -1.13 7.95
CA ASN A 99 6.52 -0.85 8.25
C ASN A 99 6.28 0.64 8.61
N TRP A 100 7.21 1.28 9.31
CA TRP A 100 7.12 2.70 9.66
C TRP A 100 7.35 3.64 8.47
N ASP A 101 8.08 3.24 7.43
CA ASP A 101 8.17 4.00 6.18
C ASP A 101 6.82 4.01 5.47
N ILE A 102 6.22 2.83 5.30
CA ILE A 102 4.92 2.68 4.64
C ILE A 102 3.82 3.39 5.41
N PHE A 103 3.80 3.25 6.74
CA PHE A 103 2.89 4.00 7.60
C PHE A 103 3.01 5.51 7.41
N ARG A 104 4.23 6.04 7.36
CA ARG A 104 4.46 7.48 7.14
C ARG A 104 3.97 7.92 5.77
N TRP A 105 4.19 7.13 4.73
CA TRP A 105 3.66 7.43 3.40
C TRP A 105 2.14 7.46 3.39
N LEU A 106 1.47 6.47 3.99
CA LEU A 106 0.00 6.41 4.05
C LEU A 106 -0.59 7.57 4.86
N VAL A 107 0.03 7.95 5.98
CA VAL A 107 -0.38 9.12 6.77
C VAL A 107 -0.23 10.42 5.98
N GLN A 108 0.90 10.57 5.27
CA GLN A 108 1.25 11.83 4.62
C GLN A 108 0.53 12.02 3.28
N TYR A 109 0.35 10.94 2.53
CA TYR A 109 -0.05 10.99 1.12
C TYR A 109 -1.41 10.34 0.85
N GLY A 110 -1.97 9.63 1.84
CA GLY A 110 -3.17 8.80 1.64
C GLY A 110 -2.84 7.50 0.92
N PRO A 111 -3.78 6.92 0.14
CA PRO A 111 -3.53 5.67 -0.56
C PRO A 111 -2.48 5.82 -1.65
N ILE A 112 -1.72 4.75 -1.86
CA ILE A 112 -0.56 4.77 -2.76
C ILE A 112 -0.82 3.82 -3.91
N TRP A 113 -0.84 4.35 -5.13
CA TRP A 113 -0.74 3.59 -6.36
C TRP A 113 0.65 2.98 -6.43
N ALA A 114 0.77 1.66 -6.55
CA ALA A 114 2.05 0.96 -6.55
C ALA A 114 2.11 -0.09 -7.66
N VAL A 115 3.20 -0.09 -8.42
CA VAL A 115 3.43 -1.06 -9.50
C VAL A 115 4.62 -1.96 -9.19
N GLY A 116 4.44 -3.24 -9.45
CA GLY A 116 5.43 -4.26 -9.13
C GLY A 116 5.11 -5.58 -9.83
N ASP A 117 5.97 -6.55 -9.60
CA ASP A 117 5.77 -7.95 -10.00
C ASP A 117 4.95 -8.69 -8.93
N TRP A 118 3.72 -8.24 -8.66
CA TRP A 118 2.96 -8.70 -7.49
C TRP A 118 2.63 -10.21 -7.53
N TYR A 119 2.35 -10.73 -8.73
CA TYR A 119 1.85 -12.11 -8.93
C TYR A 119 2.59 -12.86 -10.05
N GLY A 120 3.85 -12.51 -10.32
CA GLY A 120 4.64 -13.07 -11.43
C GLY A 120 4.43 -12.36 -12.78
N PHE A 121 3.74 -11.21 -12.75
CA PHE A 121 3.61 -10.27 -13.86
C PHE A 121 3.51 -8.83 -13.34
N GLY A 122 3.84 -7.87 -14.20
CA GLY A 122 3.73 -6.45 -13.88
C GLY A 122 2.27 -6.02 -13.67
N HIS A 123 1.98 -5.50 -12.48
CA HIS A 123 0.62 -5.20 -12.06
C HIS A 123 0.58 -3.95 -11.16
N ALA A 124 -0.53 -3.21 -11.19
CA ALA A 124 -0.74 -2.04 -10.34
C ALA A 124 -1.79 -2.34 -9.27
N ILE A 125 -1.44 -2.09 -8.01
CA ILE A 125 -2.34 -2.20 -6.85
C ILE A 125 -2.39 -0.88 -6.10
N VAL A 126 -3.24 -0.79 -5.09
CA VAL A 126 -3.27 0.36 -4.18
C VAL A 126 -3.01 -0.08 -2.75
N LEU A 127 -1.99 0.50 -2.11
CA LEU A 127 -1.79 0.36 -0.66
C LEU A 127 -2.83 1.22 0.06
N THR A 128 -3.61 0.59 0.94
CA THR A 128 -4.73 1.23 1.65
C THR A 128 -4.55 1.23 3.16
N GLY A 129 -3.58 0.49 3.69
CA GLY A 129 -3.36 0.45 5.13
C GLY A 129 -2.16 -0.40 5.52
N ILE A 130 -1.84 -0.35 6.81
CA ILE A 130 -0.84 -1.18 7.46
C ILE A 130 -1.24 -1.44 8.91
N GLU A 131 -1.00 -2.66 9.40
CA GLU A 131 -1.16 -3.08 10.79
C GLU A 131 0.01 -3.98 11.18
N GLY A 132 0.97 -3.45 11.94
CA GLY A 132 2.24 -4.15 12.17
C GLY A 132 2.99 -4.33 10.85
N ASP A 133 3.19 -5.59 10.44
CA ASP A 133 3.81 -5.94 9.16
C ASP A 133 2.79 -6.41 8.10
N THR A 134 1.49 -6.34 8.40
CA THR A 134 0.41 -6.63 7.46
C THR A 134 0.03 -5.38 6.70
N LEU A 135 0.16 -5.42 5.38
CA LEU A 135 -0.32 -4.39 4.45
C LEU A 135 -1.74 -4.70 4.02
N HIS A 136 -2.59 -3.68 3.98
CA HIS A 136 -3.90 -3.73 3.36
C HIS A 136 -3.79 -3.17 1.95
N ILE A 137 -4.37 -3.89 0.98
CA ILE A 137 -4.30 -3.52 -0.43
C ILE A 137 -5.69 -3.60 -1.08
N ASN A 138 -5.90 -2.76 -2.09
CA ASN A 138 -6.90 -3.00 -3.12
C ASN A 138 -6.20 -3.46 -4.39
N ASP A 139 -6.68 -4.56 -4.94
CA ASP A 139 -6.23 -5.14 -6.18
C ASP A 139 -7.32 -4.94 -7.25
N PRO A 140 -7.04 -4.27 -8.37
CA PRO A 140 -7.98 -4.15 -9.47
C PRO A 140 -8.46 -5.48 -10.07
N ASP A 141 -7.68 -6.56 -9.92
CA ASP A 141 -8.02 -7.89 -10.41
C ASP A 141 -8.58 -8.75 -9.26
N ASP A 142 -9.84 -9.17 -9.38
CA ASP A 142 -10.47 -10.09 -8.43
C ASP A 142 -10.01 -11.56 -8.57
N GLN A 143 -9.17 -11.85 -9.58
CA GLN A 143 -8.64 -13.16 -9.98
C GLN A 143 -9.70 -14.19 -10.34
N GLN A 144 -10.94 -13.76 -10.52
CA GLN A 144 -12.10 -14.59 -10.87
C GLN A 144 -12.67 -14.21 -12.24
N GLY A 145 -12.26 -13.06 -12.76
CA GLY A 145 -12.65 -12.53 -14.06
C GLY A 145 -13.95 -11.72 -13.95
N GLY A 146 -13.96 -10.56 -14.59
CA GLY A 146 -15.04 -9.59 -14.48
C GLY A 146 -14.47 -8.18 -14.27
N ASP A 147 -15.36 -7.25 -13.92
CA ASP A 147 -15.02 -5.83 -13.72
C ASP A 147 -14.89 -5.48 -12.21
N ASP A 148 -14.83 -6.51 -11.36
CA ASP A 148 -14.73 -6.39 -9.92
C ASP A 148 -13.25 -6.38 -9.49
N GLY A 149 -12.93 -5.53 -8.51
CA GLY A 149 -11.65 -5.59 -7.81
C GLY A 149 -11.83 -6.24 -6.45
N ARG A 150 -10.72 -6.51 -5.76
CA ARG A 150 -10.75 -7.13 -4.43
C ARG A 150 -9.96 -6.34 -3.40
N ARG A 151 -10.34 -6.51 -2.13
CA ARG A 151 -9.50 -6.13 -0.99
C ARG A 151 -8.66 -7.34 -0.58
N GLY A 152 -7.42 -7.11 -0.20
CA GLY A 152 -6.49 -8.15 0.22
C GLY A 152 -5.56 -7.66 1.30
N THR A 153 -4.77 -8.60 1.81
CA THR A 153 -3.68 -8.30 2.72
C THR A 153 -2.42 -9.02 2.28
N GLU A 154 -1.28 -8.34 2.40
CA GLU A 154 0.04 -8.89 2.14
C GLU A 154 1.00 -8.52 3.27
N THR A 155 2.27 -8.93 3.17
CA THR A 155 3.29 -8.55 4.15
C THR A 155 4.20 -7.44 3.63
N VAL A 156 4.81 -6.69 4.54
CA VAL A 156 5.88 -5.73 4.18
C VAL A 156 7.05 -6.43 3.48
N ALA A 157 7.36 -7.67 3.86
CA ALA A 157 8.39 -8.47 3.18
C ALA A 157 8.02 -8.77 1.73
N TRP A 158 6.77 -9.19 1.48
CA TRP A 158 6.23 -9.42 0.14
C TRP A 158 6.27 -8.13 -0.68
N PHE A 159 5.87 -7.00 -0.12
CA PHE A 159 5.93 -5.72 -0.82
C PHE A 159 7.37 -5.38 -1.25
N ASN A 160 8.32 -5.51 -0.32
CA ASN A 160 9.74 -5.24 -0.60
C ASN A 160 10.32 -6.15 -1.69
N SER A 161 9.87 -7.41 -1.81
CA SER A 161 10.39 -8.34 -2.82
C SER A 161 9.78 -8.16 -4.21
N HIS A 162 8.65 -7.47 -4.34
CA HIS A 162 7.89 -7.39 -5.59
C HIS A 162 7.76 -5.97 -6.17
N LEU A 163 7.90 -4.91 -5.36
CA LEU A 163 7.86 -3.53 -5.89
C LEU A 163 8.98 -3.32 -6.93
N PHE A 164 8.67 -2.63 -8.01
CA PHE A 164 9.67 -2.19 -8.99
C PHE A 164 10.49 -1.00 -8.45
N TRP A 165 11.33 -1.25 -7.43
CA TRP A 165 12.15 -0.24 -6.76
C TRP A 165 13.01 0.62 -7.69
N ASP A 166 13.51 0.01 -8.77
CA ASP A 166 14.38 0.67 -9.75
C ASP A 166 13.63 1.54 -10.76
N TRP A 167 12.29 1.49 -10.78
CA TRP A 167 11.49 2.25 -11.72
C TRP A 167 11.13 3.62 -11.12
N ASP A 168 11.38 4.69 -11.87
CA ASP A 168 10.87 6.01 -11.51
C ASP A 168 9.35 5.95 -11.37
N ARG A 169 8.78 6.66 -10.38
CA ARG A 169 7.33 6.70 -10.13
C ARG A 169 6.66 5.33 -9.94
N CYS A 170 7.40 4.32 -9.45
CA CYS A 170 6.81 3.02 -9.10
C CYS A 170 5.77 3.10 -7.97
N MET A 171 5.79 4.21 -7.21
CA MET A 171 4.74 4.59 -6.28
C MET A 171 4.30 6.02 -6.51
N MET A 172 2.99 6.24 -6.56
CA MET A 172 2.37 7.54 -6.75
C MET A 172 1.16 7.73 -5.84
N TYR A 173 0.81 8.98 -5.57
CA TYR A 173 -0.37 9.35 -4.78
C TYR A 173 -1.12 10.50 -5.45
N LYS A 174 -2.38 10.71 -5.03
CA LYS A 174 -3.16 11.89 -5.40
C LYS A 174 -3.07 12.93 -4.27
N PRO A 175 -2.50 14.12 -4.50
CA PRO A 175 -2.48 15.17 -3.48
C PRO A 175 -3.92 15.60 -3.10
N ALA A 176 -4.13 15.85 -1.82
CA ALA A 176 -5.34 16.52 -1.35
C ALA A 176 -5.39 17.96 -1.89
N LYS A 177 -6.58 18.46 -2.20
CA LYS A 177 -6.80 19.84 -2.64
C LYS A 177 -6.79 20.83 -1.47
#